data_AF-A0A1Y2TC70-F1
#
_entry.id   AF-A0A1Y2TC70-F1
#
_cell.length_a   1.000
_cell.length_b   1.000
_cell.length_c   1.000
_cell.angle_alpha   90.00
_cell.angle_beta   90.00
_cell.angle_gamma   90.00
#
_symmetry.space_group_name_H-M   'P 1'
#
loop_
_entity.id
_entity.type
_entity.pdbx_description
1 polymer ?
#
loop_
_entity_poly.entity_id
_entity_poly.type
_entity_poly.pdbx_seq_one_letter_code
_entity_poly.pdbx_strand_id
1 'polypeptide(L)'
;MEIGIMDFAPPKQGLIPPITHRDLTLRAIISVYWIWDSYACLTLAHDFFAILSVLVLRWDLPTDWPPLFGNLADSYSLRRFWGVFWQRLHIHPFSAFTPSILYTIRDRKLETSRTTALRGALWSFWIFTMSAVCHAATNYVRLRRNTMYLEMRFFFFNYVACLSETVIGRNHGTMS
;
A
#
# COMPACT_ATOMS: atom_id res chain seq x y z
N MET A 1 -26.83 6.82 -7.18
CA MET A 1 -25.96 7.32 -8.26
C MET A 1 -25.71 6.17 -9.21
N GLU A 2 -26.29 6.19 -10.41
CA GLU A 2 -26.07 5.11 -11.39
C GLU A 2 -24.73 5.31 -12.09
N ILE A 3 -23.86 4.29 -11.96
CA ILE A 3 -22.53 4.26 -12.58
C ILE A 3 -22.69 3.72 -14.00
N GLY A 4 -22.38 4.55 -15.00
CA GLY A 4 -22.51 4.20 -16.41
C GLY A 4 -21.17 3.83 -17.05
N ILE A 5 -21.19 3.08 -18.16
CA ILE A 5 -19.98 2.67 -18.89
C ILE A 5 -19.13 3.87 -19.39
N MET A 6 -19.79 5.00 -19.65
CA MET A 6 -19.15 6.25 -20.11
C MET A 6 -18.39 6.99 -19.00
N ASP A 7 -18.61 6.63 -17.73
CA ASP A 7 -17.85 7.20 -16.60
C ASP A 7 -16.38 6.73 -16.62
N PHE A 8 -16.09 5.61 -17.30
CA PHE A 8 -14.74 5.03 -17.41
C PHE A 8 -14.18 5.03 -18.83
N ALA A 9 -14.75 5.85 -19.73
CA ALA A 9 -14.34 5.91 -21.13
C ALA A 9 -12.85 6.27 -21.29
N PRO A 10 -12.15 5.79 -22.34
CA PRO A 10 -10.72 6.02 -22.55
C PRO A 10 -10.25 7.48 -22.43
N PRO A 11 -11.00 8.50 -22.92
CA PRO A 11 -10.61 9.91 -22.76
C PRO A 11 -10.51 10.37 -21.30
N LYS A 12 -11.21 9.69 -20.38
CA LYS A 12 -11.19 9.99 -18.94
C LYS A 12 -10.02 9.31 -18.21
N GLN A 13 -9.23 8.45 -18.85
CA GLN A 13 -8.17 7.67 -18.18
C GLN A 13 -6.78 8.36 -18.19
N GLY A 14 -6.69 9.53 -18.83
CA GLY A 14 -5.47 10.35 -18.91
C GLY A 14 -4.98 10.88 -17.56
N LEU A 15 -3.76 11.44 -17.56
CA LEU A 15 -3.18 12.12 -16.38
C LEU A 15 -3.92 13.42 -16.06
N ILE A 16 -4.30 14.18 -17.09
CA ILE A 16 -5.07 15.43 -16.98
C ILE A 16 -6.21 15.35 -18.01
N PRO A 17 -7.24 14.53 -17.77
CA PRO A 17 -8.40 14.46 -18.65
C PRO A 17 -9.27 15.70 -18.47
N PRO A 18 -10.19 16.01 -19.40
CA PRO A 18 -11.28 16.95 -19.11
C PRO A 18 -12.13 16.38 -17.97
N ILE A 19 -12.11 17.05 -16.81
CA ILE A 19 -12.77 16.58 -15.58
C ILE A 19 -14.11 17.30 -15.41
N THR A 20 -15.19 16.54 -15.35
CA THR A 20 -16.50 17.03 -14.92
C THR A 20 -16.64 16.88 -13.41
N HIS A 21 -17.53 17.65 -12.77
CA HIS A 21 -17.85 17.48 -11.33
C HIS A 21 -18.23 16.03 -10.98
N ARG A 22 -19.03 15.37 -11.83
CA ARG A 22 -19.37 13.94 -11.70
C ARG A 22 -18.12 13.04 -11.68
N ASP A 23 -17.16 13.30 -12.56
CA ASP A 23 -15.93 12.50 -12.64
C ASP A 23 -15.07 12.67 -11.37
N LEU A 24 -15.03 13.88 -10.81
CA LEU A 24 -14.34 14.13 -9.55
C LEU A 24 -15.01 13.42 -8.38
N THR A 25 -16.35 13.47 -8.29
CA THR A 25 -17.12 12.77 -7.26
C THR A 25 -16.90 11.26 -7.35
N LEU A 26 -16.98 10.67 -8.55
CA LEU A 26 -16.76 9.24 -8.75
C LEU A 26 -15.33 8.84 -8.37
N ARG A 27 -14.33 9.63 -8.78
CA ARG A 27 -12.93 9.38 -8.39
C ARG A 27 -12.76 9.43 -6.87
N ALA A 28 -13.33 10.42 -6.20
CA ALA A 28 -13.25 10.56 -4.76
C ALA A 28 -13.88 9.36 -4.04
N ILE A 29 -15.10 8.96 -4.45
CA ILE A 29 -15.80 7.81 -3.87
C ILE A 29 -15.02 6.53 -4.12
N ILE A 30 -14.66 6.24 -5.37
CA ILE A 30 -13.97 4.99 -5.74
C ILE A 30 -12.64 4.89 -4.99
N SER A 31 -11.86 5.99 -4.91
CA SER A 31 -10.55 6.04 -4.23
C SER A 31 -10.62 5.72 -2.74
N VAL A 32 -11.77 5.89 -2.10
CA VAL A 32 -11.98 5.57 -0.69
C VAL A 32 -12.67 4.21 -0.52
N TYR A 33 -13.62 3.90 -1.40
CA TYR A 33 -14.40 2.66 -1.35
C TYR A 33 -13.52 1.41 -1.41
N TRP A 34 -12.53 1.38 -2.33
CA TRP A 34 -11.66 0.21 -2.50
C TRP A 34 -10.82 -0.08 -1.23
N ILE A 35 -10.46 0.96 -0.48
CA ILE A 35 -9.68 0.86 0.76
C ILE A 35 -10.53 0.15 1.82
N TRP A 36 -11.78 0.58 2.01
CA TRP A 36 -12.70 0.01 2.99
C TRP A 36 -13.15 -1.40 2.63
N ASP A 37 -13.41 -1.66 1.36
CA ASP A 37 -13.74 -3.00 0.87
C ASP A 37 -12.60 -3.98 1.16
N SER A 38 -11.36 -3.58 0.85
CA SER A 38 -10.16 -4.38 1.16
C SER A 38 -10.00 -4.59 2.67
N TYR A 39 -10.16 -3.53 3.47
CA TYR A 39 -10.09 -3.60 4.93
C TYR A 39 -11.08 -4.62 5.49
N ALA A 40 -12.35 -4.55 5.07
CA ALA A 40 -13.40 -5.46 5.52
C ALA A 40 -13.10 -6.89 5.09
N CYS A 41 -12.76 -7.12 3.82
CA CYS A 41 -12.46 -8.45 3.30
C CYS A 41 -11.28 -9.12 4.03
N LEU A 42 -10.19 -8.39 4.26
CA LEU A 42 -9.00 -8.90 4.92
C LEU A 42 -9.24 -9.15 6.41
N THR A 43 -9.96 -8.25 7.09
CA THR A 43 -10.32 -8.42 8.50
C THR A 43 -11.22 -9.65 8.68
N LEU A 44 -12.25 -9.80 7.86
CA LEU A 44 -13.14 -10.96 7.91
C LEU A 44 -12.39 -12.26 7.66
N ALA A 45 -11.49 -12.29 6.67
CA ALA A 45 -10.68 -13.47 6.39
C ALA A 45 -9.76 -13.80 7.57
N HIS A 46 -9.11 -12.80 8.16
CA HIS A 46 -8.25 -12.97 9.32
C HIS A 46 -8.99 -13.48 10.54
N ASP A 47 -10.14 -12.90 10.87
CA ASP A 47 -10.94 -13.33 12.02
C ASP A 47 -11.45 -14.76 11.80
N PHE A 48 -11.85 -15.10 10.58
CA PHE A 48 -12.23 -16.47 10.22
C PHE A 48 -11.09 -17.47 10.44
N PHE A 49 -9.88 -17.16 9.95
CA PHE A 49 -8.72 -18.05 10.14
C PHE A 49 -8.26 -18.10 11.61
N ALA A 50 -8.33 -16.99 12.34
CA ALA A 50 -8.03 -16.94 13.77
C ALA A 50 -8.98 -17.86 14.56
N ILE A 51 -10.28 -17.78 14.29
CA ILE A 51 -11.28 -18.66 14.93
C ILE A 51 -11.00 -20.12 14.60
N LEU A 52 -10.72 -20.43 13.33
CA LEU A 52 -10.42 -21.79 12.89
C LEU A 52 -9.16 -22.34 13.60
N SER A 53 -8.05 -21.58 13.60
CA SER A 53 -6.79 -22.01 14.19
C SER A 53 -6.86 -22.13 15.71
N VAL A 54 -7.49 -21.17 16.40
CA VAL A 54 -7.52 -21.12 17.87
C VAL A 54 -8.59 -22.04 18.46
N LEU A 55 -9.84 -21.97 17.95
CA LEU A 55 -10.97 -22.66 18.58
C LEU A 55 -11.16 -24.08 18.04
N VAL A 56 -11.04 -24.27 16.73
CA VAL A 56 -11.32 -25.56 16.08
C VAL A 56 -10.09 -26.46 16.10
N LEU A 57 -8.98 -25.97 15.57
CA LEU A 57 -7.74 -26.74 15.40
C LEU A 57 -6.87 -26.72 16.67
N ARG A 58 -7.01 -25.68 17.50
CA ARG A 58 -6.22 -25.43 18.72
C ARG A 58 -4.71 -25.42 18.46
N TRP A 59 -4.31 -24.88 17.31
CA TRP A 59 -2.89 -24.73 16.93
C TRP A 59 -2.26 -23.48 17.54
N ASP A 60 -3.04 -22.41 17.63
CA ASP A 60 -2.55 -21.09 18.00
C ASP A 60 -3.27 -20.56 19.24
N LEU A 61 -2.65 -19.58 19.91
CA LEU A 61 -3.27 -18.76 20.96
C LEU A 61 -3.89 -17.50 20.33
N PRO A 62 -4.89 -16.87 20.98
CA PRO A 62 -5.44 -15.59 20.52
C PRO A 62 -4.38 -14.48 20.37
N THR A 63 -3.30 -14.54 21.16
CA THR A 63 -2.17 -13.59 21.09
C THR A 63 -1.34 -13.73 19.83
N ASP A 64 -1.41 -14.87 19.14
CA ASP A 64 -0.67 -15.14 17.91
C ASP A 64 -1.33 -14.50 16.68
N TRP A 65 -2.56 -13.98 16.85
CA TRP A 65 -3.37 -13.33 15.81
C TRP A 65 -3.56 -11.83 16.09
N PRO A 66 -2.50 -11.01 16.05
CA PRO A 66 -2.60 -9.57 16.30
C PRO A 66 -3.42 -8.88 15.19
N PRO A 67 -3.99 -7.69 15.46
CA PRO A 67 -4.72 -6.93 14.44
C PRO A 67 -3.89 -6.69 13.17
N LEU A 68 -4.50 -6.96 12.01
CA LEU A 68 -3.88 -6.75 10.69
C LEU A 68 -3.52 -5.28 10.43
N PHE A 69 -4.38 -4.38 10.88
CA PHE A 69 -4.31 -2.95 10.62
C PHE A 69 -3.94 -2.19 11.89
N GLY A 70 -3.22 -1.09 11.72
CA GLY A 70 -2.90 -0.17 12.81
C GLY A 70 -4.06 0.75 13.18
N ASN A 71 -3.80 1.70 14.08
CA ASN A 71 -4.77 2.73 14.43
C ASN A 71 -4.91 3.76 13.30
N LEU A 72 -6.14 4.03 12.86
CA LEU A 72 -6.43 5.03 11.84
C LEU A 72 -6.06 6.44 12.28
N ALA A 73 -6.15 6.76 13.58
CA ALA A 73 -5.77 8.07 14.12
C ALA A 73 -4.29 8.41 13.89
N ASP A 74 -3.44 7.39 13.72
CA ASP A 74 -2.02 7.56 13.43
C ASP A 74 -1.71 7.84 11.94
N SER A 75 -2.73 7.87 11.06
CA SER A 75 -2.57 7.95 9.60
C SER A 75 -2.68 9.36 9.01
N TYR A 76 -2.17 10.38 9.70
CA TYR A 76 -2.23 11.79 9.27
C TYR A 76 -1.32 12.18 8.08
N SER A 77 -0.61 11.23 7.48
CA SER A 77 0.23 11.43 6.29
C SER A 77 0.23 10.16 5.45
N LEU A 78 0.49 10.26 4.15
CA LEU A 78 0.44 9.12 3.24
C LEU A 78 1.47 8.05 3.63
N ARG A 79 2.66 8.48 4.07
CA ARG A 79 3.71 7.60 4.58
C ARG A 79 3.25 6.82 5.81
N ARG A 80 2.53 7.46 6.74
CA ARG A 80 2.00 6.78 7.93
C ARG A 80 0.80 5.90 7.61
N PHE A 81 -0.03 6.31 6.66
CA PHE A 81 -1.10 5.48 6.15
C PHE A 81 -0.55 4.13 5.65
N TRP A 82 0.42 4.13 4.74
CA TRP A 82 1.00 2.88 4.21
C TRP A 82 1.93 2.14 5.19
N GLY A 83 2.63 2.87 6.08
CA GLY A 83 3.66 2.28 6.96
C GLY A 83 3.16 1.85 8.35
N VAL A 84 2.09 2.46 8.85
CA VAL A 84 1.58 2.26 10.22
C VAL A 84 0.18 1.66 10.20
N PHE A 85 -0.74 2.25 9.42
CA PHE A 85 -2.14 1.82 9.40
C PHE A 85 -2.37 0.62 8.48
N TRP A 86 -1.89 0.68 7.24
CA TRP A 86 -2.17 -0.35 6.23
C TRP A 86 -1.54 -1.69 6.60
N GLN A 87 -2.24 -2.78 6.24
CA GLN A 87 -1.84 -4.12 6.63
C GLN A 87 -0.40 -4.49 6.24
N ARG A 88 0.25 -5.26 7.11
CA ARG A 88 1.66 -5.70 6.96
C ARG A 88 1.84 -7.09 6.37
N LEU A 89 0.76 -7.71 5.89
CA LEU A 89 0.76 -9.08 5.38
C LEU A 89 1.79 -9.33 4.28
N HIS A 90 2.10 -8.31 3.48
CA HIS A 90 3.03 -8.39 2.37
C HIS A 90 4.51 -8.40 2.81
N ILE A 91 4.84 -7.98 4.03
CA ILE A 91 6.24 -7.78 4.45
C ILE A 91 7.03 -9.10 4.43
N HIS A 92 6.45 -10.17 4.99
CA HIS A 92 7.11 -11.47 5.06
C HIS A 92 7.25 -12.16 3.69
N PRO A 93 6.20 -12.23 2.84
CA PRO A 93 6.34 -12.72 1.48
C PRO A 93 7.37 -11.90 0.68
N PHE A 94 7.34 -10.58 0.77
CA PHE A 94 8.25 -9.73 0.00
C PHE A 94 9.68 -9.85 0.46
N SER A 95 9.90 -10.13 1.76
CA SER A 95 11.24 -10.38 2.26
C SER A 95 11.85 -11.60 1.57
N ALA A 96 11.10 -12.69 1.36
CA ALA A 96 11.62 -13.87 0.65
C ALA A 96 12.14 -13.56 -0.77
N PHE A 97 11.53 -12.58 -1.46
CA PHE A 97 11.94 -12.16 -2.80
C PHE A 97 12.90 -10.97 -2.82
N THR A 98 13.26 -10.44 -1.65
CA THR A 98 14.13 -9.27 -1.54
C THR A 98 15.58 -9.67 -1.80
N PRO A 99 16.28 -9.03 -2.76
CA PRO A 99 17.71 -9.29 -3.00
C PRO A 99 18.57 -9.03 -1.75
N SER A 100 19.60 -9.84 -1.52
CA SER A 100 20.52 -9.74 -0.37
C SER A 100 21.12 -8.34 -0.19
N ILE A 101 21.36 -7.60 -1.29
CA ILE A 101 21.84 -6.22 -1.27
C ILE A 101 20.89 -5.26 -0.49
N LEU A 102 19.57 -5.47 -0.59
CA LEU A 102 18.57 -4.67 0.12
C LEU A 102 18.48 -5.04 1.61
N TYR A 103 18.91 -6.24 1.98
CA TYR A 103 19.03 -6.64 3.39
C TYR A 103 20.22 -6.00 4.08
N THR A 104 21.37 -5.95 3.43
CA THR A 104 22.57 -5.22 3.91
C THR A 104 22.25 -3.73 4.17
N ILE A 105 21.30 -3.19 3.40
CA ILE A 105 20.80 -1.83 3.49
C ILE A 105 19.93 -1.58 4.75
N ARG A 106 19.31 -2.61 5.33
CA ARG A 106 18.42 -2.49 6.50
C ARG A 106 19.16 -2.43 7.84
N ASP A 107 20.43 -2.86 7.89
CA ASP A 107 21.19 -2.87 9.13
C ASP A 107 21.55 -1.44 9.57
N ARG A 108 20.89 -0.97 10.62
CA ARG A 108 20.92 0.43 11.11
C ARG A 108 22.18 0.78 11.88
N LYS A 109 23.13 -0.16 12.05
CA LYS A 109 24.14 -0.06 13.10
C LYS A 109 25.33 0.85 12.80
N LEU A 110 25.59 1.22 11.55
CA LEU A 110 26.64 2.19 11.23
C LEU A 110 26.29 2.89 9.93
N GLU A 111 25.84 4.16 9.98
CA GLU A 111 26.11 5.11 8.90
C GLU A 111 25.42 6.50 9.06
N THR A 112 26.06 7.48 8.42
CA THR A 112 25.64 8.89 8.22
C THR A 112 24.16 9.06 7.84
N SER A 113 23.53 10.16 8.29
CA SER A 113 22.10 10.47 8.05
C SER A 113 21.65 10.36 6.57
N ARG A 114 22.53 10.70 5.63
CA ARG A 114 22.25 10.68 4.18
C ARG A 114 22.14 9.25 3.60
N THR A 115 23.00 8.32 4.00
CA THR A 115 22.92 6.95 3.47
C THR A 115 21.73 6.20 4.05
N THR A 116 21.40 6.42 5.33
CA THR A 116 20.16 5.89 5.94
C THR A 116 18.90 6.37 5.21
N ALA A 117 18.91 7.60 4.69
CA ALA A 117 17.81 8.13 3.86
C ALA A 117 17.65 7.38 2.54
N LEU A 118 18.74 7.25 1.80
CA LEU A 118 18.77 6.57 0.49
C LEU A 118 18.38 5.10 0.63
N ARG A 119 18.90 4.45 1.66
CA ARG A 119 18.57 3.08 2.08
C ARG A 119 17.06 2.91 2.30
N GLY A 120 16.44 3.82 3.06
CA GLY A 120 15.00 3.83 3.28
C GLY A 120 14.20 4.06 2.00
N ALA A 121 14.65 4.97 1.13
CA ALA A 121 13.99 5.24 -0.15
C ALA A 121 14.02 4.03 -1.10
N LEU A 122 15.17 3.37 -1.22
CA LEU A 122 15.31 2.14 -2.02
C LEU A 122 14.44 1.00 -1.50
N TRP A 123 14.37 0.85 -0.16
CA TRP A 123 13.49 -0.13 0.46
C TRP A 123 12.01 0.17 0.14
N SER A 124 11.57 1.42 0.34
CA SER A 124 10.22 1.83 -0.01
C SER A 124 9.93 1.59 -1.49
N PHE A 125 10.83 1.96 -2.38
CA PHE A 125 10.70 1.73 -3.82
C PHE A 125 10.50 0.25 -4.15
N TRP A 126 11.27 -0.65 -3.53
CA TRP A 126 11.14 -2.09 -3.69
C TRP A 126 9.77 -2.60 -3.24
N ILE A 127 9.31 -2.19 -2.06
CA ILE A 127 7.99 -2.59 -1.52
C ILE A 127 6.86 -2.09 -2.43
N PHE A 128 6.89 -0.84 -2.87
CA PHE A 128 5.88 -0.30 -3.80
C PHE A 128 5.87 -1.04 -5.15
N THR A 129 7.05 -1.43 -5.64
CA THR A 129 7.17 -2.22 -6.88
C THR A 129 6.59 -3.63 -6.74
N MET A 130 6.90 -4.33 -5.65
CA MET A 130 6.34 -5.66 -5.39
C MET A 130 4.83 -5.61 -5.20
N SER A 131 4.31 -4.60 -4.51
CA SER A 131 2.86 -4.37 -4.40
C SER A 131 2.21 -4.21 -5.78
N ALA A 132 2.79 -3.39 -6.67
CA ALA A 132 2.27 -3.20 -8.03
C ALA A 132 2.21 -4.51 -8.82
N VAL A 133 3.26 -5.33 -8.74
CA VAL A 133 3.31 -6.63 -9.42
C VAL A 133 2.26 -7.58 -8.86
N CYS A 134 2.09 -7.65 -7.53
CA CYS A 134 1.09 -8.51 -6.91
C CYS A 134 -0.34 -8.10 -7.27
N HIS A 135 -0.63 -6.80 -7.29
CA HIS A 135 -1.94 -6.29 -7.72
C HIS A 135 -2.19 -6.58 -9.21
N ALA A 136 -1.19 -6.35 -10.07
CA ALA A 136 -1.30 -6.64 -11.49
C ALA A 136 -1.52 -8.14 -11.75
N ALA A 137 -0.82 -9.01 -11.03
CA ALA A 137 -1.01 -10.46 -11.09
C ALA A 137 -2.42 -10.87 -10.62
N THR A 138 -2.90 -10.29 -9.51
CA THR A 138 -4.24 -10.55 -8.98
C THR A 138 -5.32 -10.12 -9.98
N ASN A 139 -5.18 -8.95 -10.59
CA ASN A 139 -6.08 -8.46 -11.63
C ASN A 139 -6.03 -9.33 -12.88
N TYR A 140 -4.86 -9.82 -13.27
CA TYR A 140 -4.72 -10.74 -14.38
C TYR A 140 -5.44 -12.06 -14.11
N VAL A 141 -5.33 -12.61 -12.90
CA VAL A 141 -6.02 -13.85 -12.51
C VAL A 141 -7.54 -13.64 -12.45
N ARG A 142 -8.01 -12.54 -11.84
CA ARG A 142 -9.44 -12.27 -11.62
C ARG A 142 -10.17 -11.75 -12.86
N LEU A 143 -9.56 -10.80 -13.56
CA LEU A 143 -10.20 -10.04 -14.65
C LEU A 143 -9.68 -10.41 -16.04
N ARG A 144 -8.66 -11.28 -16.13
CA ARG A 144 -7.98 -11.65 -17.38
C ARG A 144 -7.45 -10.44 -18.16
N ARG A 145 -7.14 -9.34 -17.46
CA ARG A 145 -6.66 -8.08 -18.04
C ARG A 145 -5.27 -7.76 -17.53
N ASN A 146 -4.39 -7.39 -18.45
CA ASN A 146 -3.10 -6.83 -18.09
C ASN A 146 -3.27 -5.38 -17.62
N THR A 147 -3.15 -5.16 -16.32
CA THR A 147 -3.27 -3.85 -15.67
C THR A 147 -1.92 -3.33 -15.14
N MET A 148 -0.81 -3.99 -15.50
CA MET A 148 0.52 -3.69 -14.96
C MET A 148 0.89 -2.20 -15.02
N TYR A 149 0.63 -1.56 -16.16
CA TYR A 149 0.90 -0.13 -16.33
C TYR A 149 0.12 0.75 -15.33
N LEU A 150 -1.17 0.45 -15.11
CA LEU A 150 -2.02 1.22 -14.20
C LEU A 150 -1.61 1.00 -12.74
N GLU A 151 -1.29 -0.23 -12.37
CA GLU A 151 -0.81 -0.57 -11.03
C GLU A 151 0.54 0.09 -10.74
N MET A 152 1.51 -0.06 -11.64
CA MET A 152 2.82 0.61 -11.53
C MET A 152 2.65 2.13 -11.39
N ARG A 153 1.77 2.73 -12.19
CA ARG A 153 1.45 4.16 -12.11
C ARG A 153 0.94 4.54 -10.71
N PHE A 154 -0.04 3.80 -10.19
CA PHE A 154 -0.60 4.06 -8.86
C PHE A 154 0.44 3.95 -7.74
N PHE A 155 1.18 2.85 -7.68
CA PHE A 155 2.15 2.63 -6.60
C PHE A 155 3.35 3.57 -6.71
N PHE A 156 3.80 3.95 -7.90
CA PHE A 156 4.91 4.89 -8.06
C PHE A 156 4.52 6.32 -7.69
N PHE A 157 3.29 6.76 -7.99
CA PHE A 157 2.81 8.05 -7.48
C PHE A 157 2.77 8.08 -5.95
N ASN A 158 2.28 7.01 -5.32
CA ASN A 158 2.29 6.90 -3.86
C ASN A 158 3.73 6.88 -3.29
N TYR A 159 4.66 6.19 -3.96
CA TYR A 159 6.08 6.21 -3.58
C TYR A 159 6.67 7.62 -3.63
N VAL A 160 6.47 8.35 -4.73
CA VAL A 160 6.98 9.73 -4.88
C VAL A 160 6.38 10.64 -3.82
N ALA A 161 5.08 10.54 -3.54
CA ALA A 161 4.43 11.30 -2.48
C ALA A 161 5.03 10.97 -1.10
N CYS A 162 5.17 9.69 -0.74
CA CYS A 162 5.81 9.29 0.52
C CYS A 162 7.27 9.75 0.64
N LEU A 163 8.02 9.73 -0.47
CA LEU A 163 9.39 10.22 -0.53
C LEU A 163 9.44 11.73 -0.32
N SER A 164 8.54 12.49 -0.96
CA SER A 164 8.45 13.95 -0.76
C SER A 164 8.12 14.30 0.70
N GLU A 165 7.17 13.60 1.33
CA GLU A 165 6.87 13.78 2.76
C GLU A 165 8.10 13.52 3.63
N THR A 166 8.91 12.52 3.27
CA THR A 166 10.15 12.18 4.00
C THR A 166 11.20 13.27 3.85
N VAL A 167 11.38 13.84 2.65
CA VAL A 167 12.35 14.92 2.40
C VAL A 167 11.90 16.21 3.10
N ILE A 168 10.62 16.57 2.99
CA ILE A 168 10.06 17.77 3.62
C ILE A 168 10.12 17.67 5.14
N GLY A 169 9.77 16.51 5.72
CA GLY A 169 9.82 16.30 7.17
C GLY A 169 11.24 16.41 7.74
N ARG A 170 12.26 16.04 6.96
CA ARG A 170 13.67 16.20 7.37
C ARG A 170 14.12 17.65 7.38
N ASN A 171 13.73 18.43 6.37
CA ASN A 171 14.12 19.84 6.27
C ASN A 171 13.55 20.68 7.43
N HIS A 172 12.33 20.38 7.89
CA HIS A 172 11.75 21.03 9.06
C HIS A 172 12.42 20.63 10.38
N GLY A 173 12.87 19.37 10.51
CA GLY A 173 13.57 18.89 11.70
C GLY A 173 15.03 19.38 11.83
N THR A 174 15.61 19.98 10.79
CA THR A 174 16.96 20.57 10.81
C THR A 174 16.97 22.08 11.08
N MET A 175 15.81 22.72 11.22
CA MET A 175 15.66 24.15 11.53
C MET A 175 15.29 24.43 13.00
N SER A 176 15.28 23.41 13.86
CA SER A 176 15.08 23.50 15.31
C SER A 176 16.34 23.07 16.06
#